data_AF-A0A166K5W8-F1
#
_entry.id   AF-A0A166K5W8-F1
#
_cell.length_a   1.000
_cell.length_b   1.000
_cell.length_c   1.000
_cell.angle_alpha   90.00
_cell.angle_beta   90.00
_cell.angle_gamma   90.00
#
_symmetry.space_group_name_H-M   'P 1'
#
loop_
_entity.id
_entity.type
_entity.pdbx_description
1 polymer ?
#
loop_
_entity_poly.entity_id
_entity_poly.type
_entity_poly.pdbx_seq_one_letter_code
_entity_poly.pdbx_strand_id
1 'polypeptide(L)'
;MTKKIHKFFRSKLVFLPLFLTITSCGSNPNLAKVRQFSLLAEQAEKQLPVIASDLYLSCLKIARYKAISLLPTQLDPNAGVSSRLQQRVEAQKDCDQPDAASSPLELSSLMNQGNGIIILYMKKLGQLASDNLLNFDTEFSKLQASSENFSDGLTNLFGASPEERSLVTTQVNAGIKLLQIITEQVLEGKRLDTLNEVIPGANQPLATYAKGLETVLQRVYIDQYLRAEETALNQYYIDYISDIADRKLLDNSSSLLSIDTVLSLEDRWNSEKDKIQQRRQLGQDYIELLQQIVSSHQRLADIYKNGQKPSQKEVKEMMDKNTKALENFVKSSEKVTDQNQK
;
A
#
# COMPACT_ATOMS: atom_id res chain seq x y z
N MET A 1 28.83 78.93 24.42
CA MET A 1 30.30 79.04 24.25
C MET A 1 30.97 78.52 25.52
N THR A 2 32.13 77.85 25.38
CA THR A 2 33.04 77.27 26.41
C THR A 2 32.51 76.09 27.25
N LYS A 3 33.25 75.04 27.60
CA LYS A 3 34.51 74.34 27.19
C LYS A 3 34.47 73.07 28.09
N LYS A 4 34.43 71.84 27.54
CA LYS A 4 35.55 70.89 27.35
C LYS A 4 36.24 70.34 28.63
N ILE A 5 36.45 69.00 28.62
CA ILE A 5 37.59 68.19 29.15
C ILE A 5 37.33 67.43 30.48
N HIS A 6 37.00 66.13 30.40
CA HIS A 6 37.85 64.92 30.63
C HIS A 6 37.94 64.52 32.12
N LYS A 7 37.98 63.26 32.56
CA LYS A 7 38.68 62.05 32.07
C LYS A 7 38.30 60.84 32.97
N PHE A 8 38.59 59.62 32.49
CA PHE A 8 38.82 58.37 33.25
C PHE A 8 37.65 57.64 33.93
N PHE A 9 37.24 56.48 33.40
CA PHE A 9 37.79 55.18 33.83
C PHE A 9 37.55 54.09 32.76
N ARG A 10 38.63 53.38 32.43
CA ARG A 10 38.67 52.13 31.66
C ARG A 10 38.24 50.96 32.57
N SER A 11 37.78 49.89 31.93
CA SER A 11 38.00 48.47 32.31
C SER A 11 36.80 47.70 32.87
N LYS A 12 36.34 46.75 32.05
CA LYS A 12 35.86 45.39 32.37
C LYS A 12 34.60 45.22 33.24
N LEU A 13 33.53 44.74 32.62
CA LEU A 13 32.97 43.40 32.90
C LEU A 13 31.99 43.00 31.79
N VAL A 14 32.55 42.48 30.69
CA VAL A 14 31.83 41.59 29.76
C VAL A 14 32.05 40.19 30.34
N PHE A 15 31.05 39.64 31.01
CA PHE A 15 30.99 38.24 31.39
C PHE A 15 29.51 37.82 31.45
N LEU A 16 28.99 37.38 30.30
CA LEU A 16 28.28 36.11 30.20
C LEU A 16 28.05 35.78 28.70
N PRO A 17 29.04 35.21 28.00
CA PRO A 17 28.72 34.26 26.96
C PRO A 17 28.51 32.92 27.68
N LEU A 18 27.26 32.63 28.08
CA LEU A 18 26.90 31.21 28.16
C LEU A 18 26.81 30.78 26.71
N PHE A 19 27.93 30.25 26.23
CA PHE A 19 28.06 29.61 24.95
C PHE A 19 26.90 28.63 24.77
N LEU A 20 25.93 29.03 23.95
CA LEU A 20 25.20 28.13 23.09
C LEU A 20 26.22 27.43 22.20
N THR A 21 26.94 26.44 22.75
CA THR A 21 27.53 25.37 21.97
C THR A 21 26.40 24.49 21.47
N ILE A 22 25.62 25.04 20.54
CA ILE A 22 24.94 24.26 19.50
C ILE A 22 25.65 24.56 18.18
N THR A 23 26.98 24.68 18.21
CA THR A 23 27.82 24.52 17.02
C THR A 23 28.21 23.05 16.93
N SER A 24 27.25 22.24 16.53
CA SER A 24 27.54 21.10 15.67
C SER A 24 26.72 21.27 14.40
N CYS A 25 27.22 22.12 13.49
CA CYS A 25 27.11 21.85 12.06
C CYS A 25 27.81 20.50 11.83
N GLY A 26 27.08 19.42 12.08
CA GLY A 26 27.59 18.07 12.05
C GLY A 26 26.37 17.19 11.94
N SER A 27 26.20 16.63 10.74
CA SER A 27 25.32 15.51 10.39
C SER A 27 24.90 14.71 11.62
N ASN A 28 23.75 15.04 12.21
CA ASN A 28 23.18 14.22 13.24
C ASN A 28 22.92 12.85 12.58
N PRO A 29 23.54 11.75 13.02
CA PRO A 29 23.31 10.45 12.41
C PRO A 29 21.83 10.03 12.49
N ASN A 30 21.04 10.66 13.37
CA ASN A 30 19.58 10.54 13.41
C ASN A 30 18.89 11.24 12.22
N LEU A 31 19.39 12.41 11.77
CA LEU A 31 18.89 13.14 10.59
C LEU A 31 19.11 12.36 9.28
N ALA A 32 20.29 11.75 9.12
CA ALA A 32 20.59 10.94 7.93
C ALA A 32 19.64 9.72 7.81
N LYS A 33 19.24 9.14 8.95
CA LYS A 33 18.38 7.96 8.99
C LYS A 33 16.89 8.27 8.86
N VAL A 34 16.43 9.42 9.36
CA VAL A 34 15.06 9.87 9.06
C VAL A 34 14.93 10.31 7.59
N ARG A 35 15.98 10.87 6.99
CA ARG A 35 16.05 11.04 5.52
C ARG A 35 15.99 9.70 4.79
N GLN A 36 16.68 8.68 5.29
CA GLN A 36 16.58 7.32 4.75
C GLN A 36 15.14 6.80 4.86
N PHE A 37 14.45 6.97 5.99
CA PHE A 37 13.03 6.64 6.15
C PHE A 37 12.11 7.37 5.15
N SER A 38 12.40 8.62 4.82
CA SER A 38 11.67 9.35 3.77
C SER A 38 11.93 8.78 2.37
N LEU A 39 13.18 8.39 2.06
CA LEU A 39 13.52 7.71 0.80
C LEU A 39 12.82 6.34 0.69
N LEU A 40 12.69 5.63 1.82
CA LEU A 40 11.90 4.40 1.91
C LEU A 40 10.41 4.68 1.59
N ALA A 41 9.84 5.79 2.08
CA ALA A 41 8.47 6.19 1.73
C ALA A 41 8.31 6.51 0.22
N GLU A 42 9.32 7.14 -0.41
CA GLU A 42 9.33 7.37 -1.86
C GLU A 42 9.44 6.07 -2.68
N GLN A 43 10.19 5.08 -2.19
CA GLN A 43 10.25 3.77 -2.82
C GLN A 43 8.93 3.02 -2.68
N ALA A 44 8.33 3.03 -1.48
CA ALA A 44 7.02 2.44 -1.23
C ALA A 44 5.94 3.08 -2.12
N GLU A 45 5.95 4.41 -2.28
CA GLU A 45 5.01 5.15 -3.14
C GLU A 45 5.01 4.66 -4.59
N LYS A 46 6.16 4.25 -5.12
CA LYS A 46 6.26 3.72 -6.49
C LYS A 46 5.69 2.30 -6.62
N GLN A 47 5.71 1.52 -5.53
CA GLN A 47 5.35 0.11 -5.54
C GLN A 47 3.92 -0.16 -5.06
N LEU A 48 3.38 0.69 -4.18
CA LEU A 48 2.02 0.54 -3.65
C LEU A 48 0.89 0.56 -4.70
N PRO A 49 1.00 1.31 -5.82
CA PRO A 49 0.04 1.22 -6.91
C PRO A 49 -0.01 -0.16 -7.59
N VAL A 50 1.04 -0.98 -7.46
CA VAL A 50 1.11 -2.32 -8.08
C VAL A 50 0.04 -3.24 -7.47
N ILE A 51 -0.07 -3.28 -6.14
CA ILE A 51 -1.09 -4.11 -5.47
C ILE A 51 -2.49 -3.62 -5.83
N ALA A 52 -2.71 -2.29 -5.74
CA ALA A 52 -4.00 -1.69 -6.03
C ALA A 52 -4.45 -2.04 -7.46
N SER A 53 -3.57 -1.84 -8.45
CA SER A 53 -3.84 -2.17 -9.84
C SER A 53 -4.05 -3.67 -10.08
N ASP A 54 -3.32 -4.53 -9.35
CA ASP A 54 -3.42 -5.97 -9.51
C ASP A 54 -4.77 -6.53 -9.04
N LEU A 55 -5.49 -5.85 -8.13
CA LEU A 55 -6.87 -6.20 -7.79
C LEU A 55 -7.78 -6.17 -9.04
N TYR A 56 -7.72 -5.08 -9.81
CA TYR A 56 -8.46 -4.95 -11.06
C TYR A 56 -7.95 -5.95 -12.12
N LEU A 57 -6.63 -6.12 -12.26
CA LEU A 57 -6.06 -7.09 -13.19
C LEU A 57 -6.45 -8.53 -12.85
N SER A 58 -6.57 -8.88 -11.57
CA SER A 58 -7.04 -10.19 -11.11
C SER A 58 -8.48 -10.44 -11.56
N CYS A 59 -9.36 -9.43 -11.47
CA CYS A 59 -10.71 -9.51 -12.05
C CYS A 59 -10.69 -9.81 -13.55
N LEU A 60 -9.85 -9.07 -14.31
CA LEU A 60 -9.70 -9.31 -15.75
C LEU A 60 -9.17 -10.73 -16.05
N LYS A 61 -8.26 -11.26 -15.23
CA LYS A 61 -7.74 -12.64 -15.36
C LYS A 61 -8.85 -13.66 -15.07
N ILE A 62 -9.67 -13.47 -14.03
CA ILE A 62 -10.85 -14.29 -13.76
C ILE A 62 -11.80 -14.29 -14.98
N ALA A 63 -12.11 -13.11 -15.54
CA ALA A 63 -12.96 -13.00 -16.72
C ALA A 63 -12.37 -13.73 -17.95
N ARG A 64 -11.04 -13.72 -18.11
CA ARG A 64 -10.36 -14.48 -19.18
C ARG A 64 -10.47 -15.98 -18.97
N TYR A 65 -10.32 -16.49 -17.75
CA TYR A 65 -10.42 -17.91 -17.45
C TYR A 65 -11.86 -18.44 -17.58
N LYS A 66 -12.87 -17.60 -17.35
CA LYS A 66 -14.29 -17.93 -17.59
C LYS A 66 -14.64 -18.18 -19.06
N ALA A 67 -13.76 -17.83 -20.02
CA ALA A 67 -14.06 -17.89 -21.45
C ALA A 67 -14.17 -19.33 -22.04
N ILE A 68 -14.16 -20.40 -21.24
CA ILE A 68 -14.31 -21.77 -21.75
C ILE A 68 -15.21 -22.61 -20.84
N SER A 69 -16.43 -22.87 -21.30
CA SER A 69 -17.06 -24.19 -21.19
C SER A 69 -17.99 -24.39 -22.39
N LEU A 70 -17.92 -25.58 -23.00
CA LEU A 70 -18.79 -26.11 -24.07
C LEU A 70 -18.54 -25.61 -25.50
N LEU A 71 -17.95 -26.46 -26.34
CA LEU A 71 -18.61 -26.77 -27.62
C LEU A 71 -19.66 -27.79 -27.18
N PRO A 72 -20.97 -27.54 -27.35
CA PRO A 72 -21.91 -28.63 -27.15
C PRO A 72 -21.50 -29.73 -28.11
N THR A 73 -21.36 -30.96 -27.59
CA THR A 73 -21.17 -32.20 -28.37
C THR A 73 -22.27 -32.42 -29.41
N GLN A 74 -23.29 -31.57 -29.41
CA GLN A 74 -24.21 -31.33 -30.51
C GLN A 74 -24.17 -29.85 -30.89
N LEU A 75 -23.63 -29.54 -32.08
CA LEU A 75 -23.85 -28.26 -32.74
C LEU A 75 -25.37 -28.02 -32.84
N ASP A 76 -25.96 -27.27 -31.92
CA ASP A 76 -27.17 -26.52 -32.26
C ASP A 76 -26.72 -25.46 -33.27
N PRO A 77 -27.16 -25.54 -34.54
CA PRO A 77 -26.78 -24.57 -35.57
C PRO A 77 -27.19 -23.13 -35.22
N ASN A 78 -28.04 -22.96 -34.20
CA ASN A 78 -28.51 -21.67 -33.70
C ASN A 78 -27.75 -21.19 -32.44
N ALA A 79 -26.98 -22.05 -31.77
CA ALA A 79 -26.13 -21.67 -30.64
C ALA A 79 -24.84 -21.04 -31.20
N GLY A 80 -24.94 -19.76 -31.56
CA GLY A 80 -23.86 -19.03 -32.20
C GLY A 80 -22.55 -19.07 -31.43
N VAL A 81 -21.45 -18.95 -32.17
CA VAL A 81 -20.08 -18.65 -31.70
C VAL A 81 -20.03 -17.41 -30.78
N SER A 82 -21.13 -16.63 -30.71
CA SER A 82 -21.27 -15.45 -29.87
C SER A 82 -21.21 -15.74 -28.36
N SER A 83 -21.62 -16.90 -27.85
CA SER A 83 -21.83 -17.08 -26.40
C SER A 83 -20.57 -16.97 -25.53
N ARG A 84 -19.40 -17.40 -26.02
CA ARG A 84 -18.14 -17.44 -25.24
C ARG A 84 -17.43 -16.09 -25.17
N LEU A 85 -17.25 -15.47 -26.33
CA LEU A 85 -16.69 -14.13 -26.40
C LEU A 85 -17.62 -13.17 -25.64
N GLN A 86 -18.93 -13.39 -25.73
CA GLN A 86 -19.91 -12.62 -24.99
C GLN A 86 -19.83 -12.84 -23.48
N GLN A 87 -19.73 -14.07 -22.96
CA GLN A 87 -19.50 -14.31 -21.52
C GLN A 87 -18.20 -13.66 -21.02
N ARG A 88 -17.12 -13.70 -21.80
CA ARG A 88 -15.88 -13.00 -21.47
C ARG A 88 -16.08 -11.48 -21.48
N VAL A 89 -16.75 -10.94 -22.50
CA VAL A 89 -17.03 -9.50 -22.63
C VAL A 89 -17.94 -9.02 -21.50
N GLU A 90 -18.93 -9.80 -21.11
CA GLU A 90 -19.83 -9.53 -19.98
C GLU A 90 -19.06 -9.57 -18.65
N ALA A 91 -18.29 -10.63 -18.39
CA ALA A 91 -17.47 -10.72 -17.19
C ALA A 91 -16.39 -9.63 -17.11
N GLN A 92 -15.82 -9.22 -18.25
CA GLN A 92 -14.89 -8.10 -18.31
C GLN A 92 -15.61 -6.76 -18.07
N LYS A 93 -16.80 -6.58 -18.64
CA LYS A 93 -17.64 -5.41 -18.39
C LYS A 93 -17.94 -5.26 -16.90
N ASP A 94 -18.23 -6.35 -16.19
CA ASP A 94 -18.45 -6.32 -14.74
C ASP A 94 -17.20 -5.86 -13.96
N CYS A 95 -15.99 -6.09 -14.46
CA CYS A 95 -14.77 -5.53 -13.88
C CYS A 95 -14.63 -4.02 -14.16
N ASP A 96 -15.14 -3.55 -15.30
CA ASP A 96 -14.97 -2.19 -15.83
C ASP A 96 -16.07 -1.21 -15.39
N GLN A 97 -17.20 -1.68 -14.81
CA GLN A 97 -18.35 -0.85 -14.47
C GLN A 97 -18.02 0.18 -13.38
N PRO A 98 -17.91 1.49 -13.69
CA PRO A 98 -17.51 2.49 -12.70
C PRO A 98 -18.64 2.89 -11.74
N ASP A 99 -19.90 2.56 -12.06
CA ASP A 99 -21.09 3.05 -11.34
C ASP A 99 -21.57 2.10 -10.24
N ALA A 100 -20.99 0.90 -10.15
CA ALA A 100 -21.21 0.01 -9.03
C ALA A 100 -20.16 0.34 -7.98
N ALA A 101 -20.59 0.84 -6.81
CA ALA A 101 -19.76 1.28 -5.68
C ALA A 101 -18.87 0.18 -5.04
N SER A 102 -18.67 -0.92 -5.75
CA SER A 102 -17.91 -2.12 -5.39
C SER A 102 -17.17 -2.69 -6.61
N SER A 103 -17.03 -1.93 -7.70
CA SER A 103 -16.36 -2.40 -8.90
C SER A 103 -14.87 -2.57 -8.65
N PRO A 104 -14.22 -3.63 -9.15
CA PRO A 104 -12.79 -3.85 -8.96
C PRO A 104 -11.92 -2.64 -9.38
N LEU A 105 -12.35 -1.91 -10.41
CA LEU A 105 -11.68 -0.69 -10.87
C LEU A 105 -11.74 0.44 -9.82
N GLU A 106 -12.92 0.70 -9.26
CA GLU A 106 -13.08 1.68 -8.19
C GLU A 106 -12.35 1.25 -6.93
N LEU A 107 -12.42 -0.03 -6.55
CA LEU A 107 -11.71 -0.59 -5.40
C LEU A 107 -10.19 -0.43 -5.53
N SER A 108 -9.64 -0.67 -6.73
CA SER A 108 -8.24 -0.38 -7.05
C SER A 108 -7.90 1.10 -6.81
N SER A 109 -8.73 2.02 -7.31
CA SER A 109 -8.53 3.47 -7.09
C SER A 109 -8.54 3.82 -5.60
N LEU A 110 -9.54 3.35 -4.86
CA LEU A 110 -9.69 3.59 -3.43
C LEU A 110 -8.50 3.04 -2.65
N MET A 111 -8.07 1.81 -2.91
CA MET A 111 -6.91 1.21 -2.27
C MET A 111 -5.63 2.02 -2.50
N ASN A 112 -5.44 2.53 -3.73
CA ASN A 112 -4.31 3.40 -4.04
C ASN A 112 -4.36 4.72 -3.26
N GLN A 113 -5.55 5.33 -3.13
CA GLN A 113 -5.76 6.53 -2.32
C GLN A 113 -5.45 6.28 -0.84
N GLY A 114 -5.91 5.14 -0.30
CA GLY A 114 -5.65 4.79 1.09
C GLY A 114 -4.16 4.57 1.39
N ASN A 115 -3.44 3.91 0.50
CA ASN A 115 -1.98 3.79 0.58
C ASN A 115 -1.30 5.19 0.60
N GLY A 116 -1.85 6.16 -0.13
CA GLY A 116 -1.40 7.55 -0.16
C GLY A 116 -1.38 8.24 1.21
N ILE A 117 -2.32 7.93 2.10
CA ILE A 117 -2.39 8.55 3.44
C ILE A 117 -1.16 8.15 4.28
N ILE A 118 -0.78 6.86 4.28
CA ILE A 118 0.40 6.39 5.03
C ILE A 118 1.69 6.97 4.43
N ILE A 119 1.82 6.96 3.10
CA ILE A 119 2.98 7.55 2.42
C ILE A 119 3.12 9.03 2.81
N LEU A 120 2.02 9.80 2.74
CA LEU A 120 2.02 11.22 3.08
C LEU A 120 2.44 11.40 4.54
N TYR A 121 1.85 10.64 5.46
CA TYR A 121 2.19 10.69 6.87
C TYR A 121 3.69 10.41 7.10
N MET A 122 4.24 9.37 6.50
CA MET A 122 5.66 9.02 6.61
C MET A 122 6.58 10.11 6.05
N LYS A 123 6.25 10.65 4.86
CA LYS A 123 6.99 11.77 4.25
C LYS A 123 6.98 12.99 5.16
N LYS A 124 5.83 13.30 5.78
CA LYS A 124 5.66 14.46 6.66
C LYS A 124 6.41 14.31 7.98
N LEU A 125 6.40 13.12 8.59
CA LEU A 125 7.29 12.81 9.70
C LEU A 125 8.77 12.97 9.32
N GLY A 126 9.15 12.48 8.13
CA GLY A 126 10.48 12.65 7.57
C GLY A 126 10.89 14.12 7.45
N GLN A 127 9.96 14.96 7.00
CA GLN A 127 10.12 16.40 6.86
C GLN A 127 10.23 17.10 8.21
N LEU A 128 9.34 16.82 9.18
CA LEU A 128 9.39 17.40 10.54
C LEU A 128 10.70 17.09 11.27
N ALA A 129 11.25 15.91 11.00
CA ALA A 129 12.53 15.49 11.54
C ALA A 129 13.74 16.03 10.75
N SER A 130 13.53 16.71 9.63
CA SER A 130 14.56 17.32 8.80
C SER A 130 14.49 18.84 8.83
N ASP A 131 15.61 19.56 8.80
CA ASP A 131 15.60 21.04 8.78
C ASP A 131 15.09 21.66 7.46
N ASN A 132 14.53 20.86 6.53
CA ASN A 132 14.09 21.33 5.22
C ASN A 132 12.57 21.61 5.20
N LEU A 133 12.23 22.90 5.14
CA LEU A 133 10.89 23.40 4.84
C LEU A 133 10.65 23.33 3.32
N LEU A 134 9.83 22.40 2.86
CA LEU A 134 9.22 22.45 1.54
C LEU A 134 7.73 22.77 1.70
N ASN A 135 7.22 23.67 0.85
CA ASN A 135 5.85 24.20 0.89
C ASN A 135 4.92 23.26 0.09
N PHE A 136 3.80 22.79 0.65
CA PHE A 136 3.00 21.68 0.07
C PHE A 136 1.48 21.88 0.09
N ASP A 137 0.98 23.11 0.12
CA ASP A 137 -0.46 23.41 0.24
C ASP A 137 -1.36 22.69 -0.79
N THR A 138 -0.83 22.29 -1.95
CA THR A 138 -1.62 21.70 -3.05
C THR A 138 -1.83 20.18 -3.00
N GLU A 139 -0.97 19.40 -2.34
CA GLU A 139 -1.16 17.95 -2.23
C GLU A 139 -2.12 17.58 -1.10
N PHE A 140 -2.15 18.40 -0.04
CA PHE A 140 -2.95 18.12 1.15
C PHE A 140 -4.47 18.17 0.87
N SER A 141 -4.96 19.23 0.21
CA SER A 141 -6.39 19.37 -0.10
C SER A 141 -6.91 18.25 -1.00
N LYS A 142 -6.07 17.70 -1.88
CA LYS A 142 -6.41 16.55 -2.73
C LYS A 142 -6.53 15.27 -1.90
N LEU A 143 -5.63 15.04 -0.94
CA LEU A 143 -5.67 13.88 -0.05
C LEU A 143 -6.82 13.92 0.96
N GLN A 144 -7.19 15.11 1.45
CA GLN A 144 -8.36 15.26 2.32
C GLN A 144 -9.65 14.88 1.59
N ALA A 145 -9.89 15.45 0.40
CA ALA A 145 -11.03 15.10 -0.45
C ALA A 145 -11.01 13.61 -0.85
N SER A 146 -9.82 13.06 -1.10
CA SER A 146 -9.63 11.64 -1.40
C SER A 146 -9.94 10.72 -0.21
N SER A 147 -9.70 11.17 1.03
CA SER A 147 -9.99 10.40 2.25
C SER A 147 -11.48 10.34 2.57
N GLU A 148 -12.22 11.40 2.27
CA GLU A 148 -13.68 11.41 2.36
C GLU A 148 -14.29 10.43 1.34
N ASN A 149 -13.84 10.46 0.09
CA ASN A 149 -14.25 9.50 -0.94
C ASN A 149 -13.83 8.05 -0.62
N PHE A 150 -12.70 7.85 0.06
CA PHE A 150 -12.24 6.55 0.55
C PHE A 150 -13.22 5.93 1.56
N SER A 151 -13.90 6.76 2.37
CA SER A 151 -14.88 6.32 3.37
C SER A 151 -16.09 5.64 2.74
N ASP A 152 -16.66 6.29 1.74
CA ASP A 152 -17.89 5.83 1.08
C ASP A 152 -17.61 4.55 0.28
N GLY A 153 -16.49 4.51 -0.42
CA GLY A 153 -16.06 3.35 -1.20
C GLY A 153 -15.78 2.10 -0.35
N LEU A 154 -15.07 2.23 0.78
CA LEU A 154 -14.83 1.09 1.67
C LEU A 154 -16.10 0.58 2.36
N THR A 155 -17.04 1.46 2.68
CA THR A 155 -18.29 1.08 3.36
C THR A 155 -19.15 0.17 2.49
N ASN A 156 -19.11 0.37 1.18
CA ASN A 156 -19.79 -0.50 0.22
C ASN A 156 -19.07 -1.85 0.01
N LEU A 157 -17.76 -1.90 0.27
CA LEU A 157 -16.90 -3.07 0.04
C LEU A 157 -17.01 -4.12 1.15
N PHE A 158 -17.07 -3.69 2.42
CA PHE A 158 -16.98 -4.60 3.57
C PHE A 158 -18.31 -5.22 4.02
N GLY A 159 -19.41 -4.91 3.34
CA GLY A 159 -20.71 -5.51 3.62
C GLY A 159 -21.59 -4.70 4.57
N ALA A 160 -22.89 -4.87 4.38
CA ALA A 160 -23.94 -4.01 4.90
C ALA A 160 -24.22 -4.16 6.41
N SER A 161 -23.49 -5.00 7.16
CA SER A 161 -23.75 -5.18 8.60
C SER A 161 -23.40 -3.90 9.38
N PRO A 162 -24.20 -3.51 10.40
CA PRO A 162 -23.89 -2.34 11.23
C PRO A 162 -22.48 -2.39 11.85
N GLU A 163 -22.02 -3.58 12.23
CA GLU A 163 -20.71 -3.82 12.83
C GLU A 163 -19.56 -3.59 11.82
N GLU A 164 -19.68 -4.11 10.60
CA GLU A 164 -18.66 -3.90 9.56
C GLU A 164 -18.62 -2.43 9.10
N ARG A 165 -19.78 -1.78 8.95
CA ARG A 165 -19.83 -0.34 8.65
C ARG A 165 -19.20 0.50 9.76
N SER A 166 -19.43 0.16 11.02
CA SER A 166 -18.83 0.85 12.17
C SER A 166 -17.30 0.68 12.19
N LEU A 167 -16.82 -0.51 11.86
CA LEU A 167 -15.38 -0.79 11.76
C LEU A 167 -14.73 0.03 10.63
N VAL A 168 -15.30 0.03 9.44
CA VAL A 168 -14.82 0.82 8.29
C VAL A 168 -14.80 2.31 8.62
N THR A 169 -15.90 2.82 9.17
CA THR A 169 -16.02 4.23 9.57
C THR A 169 -14.93 4.60 10.58
N THR A 170 -14.66 3.71 11.55
CA THR A 170 -13.60 3.90 12.55
C THR A 170 -12.22 3.97 11.89
N GLN A 171 -11.95 3.08 10.93
CA GLN A 171 -10.69 3.04 10.20
C GLN A 171 -10.50 4.29 9.34
N VAL A 172 -11.51 4.70 8.58
CA VAL A 172 -11.41 5.88 7.71
C VAL A 172 -11.27 7.17 8.53
N ASN A 173 -12.05 7.31 9.61
CA ASN A 173 -11.90 8.44 10.54
C ASN A 173 -10.50 8.49 11.16
N ALA A 174 -9.84 7.34 11.35
CA ALA A 174 -8.45 7.32 11.80
C ALA A 174 -7.49 7.89 10.74
N GLY A 175 -7.73 7.62 9.45
CA GLY A 175 -6.99 8.24 8.34
C GLY A 175 -7.19 9.76 8.28
N ILE A 176 -8.44 10.23 8.43
CA ILE A 176 -8.76 11.67 8.50
C ILE A 176 -8.04 12.32 9.69
N LYS A 177 -8.04 11.68 10.86
CA LYS A 177 -7.30 12.17 12.04
C LYS A 177 -5.79 12.26 11.79
N LEU A 178 -5.19 11.30 11.09
CA LEU A 178 -3.78 11.40 10.71
C LEU A 178 -3.53 12.64 9.85
N LEU A 179 -4.38 12.88 8.86
CA LEU A 179 -4.28 14.08 8.02
C LEU A 179 -4.43 15.37 8.81
N GLN A 180 -5.38 15.43 9.74
CA GLN A 180 -5.57 16.59 10.65
C GLN A 180 -4.32 16.84 11.49
N ILE A 181 -3.76 15.81 12.12
CA ILE A 181 -2.52 15.91 12.93
C ILE A 181 -1.35 16.43 12.09
N ILE A 182 -1.19 15.95 10.85
CA ILE A 182 -0.18 16.48 9.94
C ILE A 182 -0.41 17.96 9.67
N THR A 183 -1.65 18.36 9.41
CA THR A 183 -2.01 19.72 8.98
C THR A 183 -1.78 20.74 10.06
N GLU A 184 -2.31 20.47 11.25
CA GLU A 184 -2.21 21.36 12.41
C GLU A 184 -0.74 21.59 12.80
N GLN A 185 0.11 20.56 12.65
CA GLN A 185 1.48 20.61 13.15
C GLN A 185 2.49 21.08 12.09
N VAL A 186 2.21 20.87 10.80
CA VAL A 186 3.07 21.31 9.68
C VAL A 186 2.74 22.73 9.23
N LEU A 187 1.45 23.12 9.15
CA LEU A 187 1.07 24.47 8.72
C LEU A 187 1.36 25.55 9.77
N GLU A 188 1.42 25.19 11.05
CA GLU A 188 1.82 26.11 12.11
C GLU A 188 3.35 26.35 12.19
N GLY A 189 4.13 25.77 11.27
CA GLY A 189 5.58 25.99 11.19
C GLY A 189 6.36 25.42 12.39
N LYS A 190 5.77 24.49 13.13
CA LYS A 190 6.36 23.97 14.36
C LYS A 190 7.38 22.85 14.05
N ARG A 191 8.59 23.04 14.57
CA ARG A 191 9.83 22.27 14.30
C ARG A 191 9.86 20.91 15.00
N LEU A 192 10.98 20.20 14.88
CA LEU A 192 11.40 18.95 15.56
C LEU A 192 10.91 18.75 17.01
N ASP A 193 10.70 19.83 17.77
CA ASP A 193 10.15 19.79 19.13
C ASP A 193 8.68 19.31 19.20
N THR A 194 7.94 19.34 18.08
CA THR A 194 6.57 18.80 17.99
C THR A 194 6.52 17.30 17.75
N LEU A 195 7.63 16.63 17.40
CA LEU A 195 7.64 15.17 17.28
C LEU A 195 7.21 14.49 18.58
N ASN A 196 7.51 15.10 19.73
CA ASN A 196 7.10 14.64 21.06
C ASN A 196 5.57 14.70 21.27
N GLU A 197 4.86 15.53 20.51
CA GLU A 197 3.39 15.67 20.57
C GLU A 197 2.72 14.89 19.43
N VAL A 198 3.23 15.05 18.21
CA VAL A 198 2.74 14.45 16.97
C VAL A 198 2.76 12.93 17.04
N ILE A 199 3.88 12.33 17.45
CA ILE A 199 4.02 10.87 17.46
C ILE A 199 3.06 10.25 18.48
N PRO A 200 3.02 10.67 19.77
CA PRO A 200 2.01 10.17 20.69
C PRO A 200 0.55 10.38 20.22
N GLY A 201 0.24 11.53 19.64
CA GLY A 201 -1.10 11.86 19.15
C GLY A 201 -1.54 11.05 17.93
N ALA A 202 -0.61 10.78 17.00
CA ALA A 202 -0.88 10.01 15.79
C ALA A 202 -0.89 8.49 16.01
N ASN A 203 -0.46 8.00 17.17
CA ASN A 203 -0.20 6.58 17.36
C ASN A 203 -1.44 5.70 17.25
N GLN A 204 -2.53 6.05 17.95
CA GLN A 204 -3.78 5.29 17.85
C GLN A 204 -4.44 5.45 16.46
N PRO A 205 -4.49 6.66 15.87
CA PRO A 205 -4.95 6.83 14.49
C PRO A 205 -4.16 5.98 13.48
N LEU A 206 -2.82 5.97 13.57
CA LEU A 206 -1.96 5.17 12.67
C LEU A 206 -2.24 3.68 12.79
N ALA A 207 -2.24 3.15 14.01
CA ALA A 207 -2.51 1.73 14.25
C ALA A 207 -3.89 1.32 13.73
N THR A 208 -4.90 2.15 13.96
CA THR A 208 -6.28 1.88 13.52
C THR A 208 -6.40 1.93 11.99
N TYR A 209 -5.78 2.93 11.36
CA TYR A 209 -5.81 3.09 9.92
C TYR A 209 -5.05 1.97 9.20
N ALA A 210 -3.83 1.67 9.64
CA ALA A 210 -3.02 0.58 9.11
C ALA A 210 -3.76 -0.77 9.24
N LYS A 211 -4.46 -1.00 10.36
CA LYS A 211 -5.27 -2.21 10.53
C LYS A 211 -6.40 -2.33 9.50
N GLY A 212 -6.99 -1.21 9.09
CA GLY A 212 -7.95 -1.17 8.00
C GLY A 212 -7.35 -1.61 6.68
N LEU A 213 -6.20 -1.06 6.31
CA LEU A 213 -5.49 -1.46 5.09
C LEU A 213 -5.08 -2.94 5.11
N GLU A 214 -4.58 -3.45 6.24
CA GLU A 214 -4.31 -4.88 6.42
C GLU A 214 -5.57 -5.73 6.17
N THR A 215 -6.72 -5.26 6.66
CA THR A 215 -8.00 -5.97 6.50
C THR A 215 -8.46 -5.97 5.04
N VAL A 216 -8.30 -4.86 4.31
CA VAL A 216 -8.55 -4.78 2.86
C VAL A 216 -7.64 -5.76 2.12
N LEU A 217 -6.33 -5.73 2.40
CA LEU A 217 -5.34 -6.62 1.76
C LEU A 217 -5.68 -8.09 1.98
N GLN A 218 -5.95 -8.47 3.23
CA GLN A 218 -6.20 -9.86 3.57
C GLN A 218 -7.54 -10.33 3.00
N ARG A 219 -8.66 -9.67 3.35
CA ARG A 219 -10.01 -10.15 3.01
C ARG A 219 -10.33 -9.98 1.53
N VAL A 220 -9.98 -8.83 0.95
CA VAL A 220 -10.39 -8.46 -0.41
C VAL A 220 -9.37 -8.96 -1.42
N TYR A 221 -8.12 -8.52 -1.29
CA TYR A 221 -7.11 -8.84 -2.30
C TYR A 221 -6.70 -10.32 -2.26
N ILE A 222 -6.27 -10.82 -1.10
CA ILE A 222 -5.75 -12.19 -0.95
C ILE A 222 -6.87 -13.24 -0.94
N ASP A 223 -7.82 -13.11 -0.02
CA ASP A 223 -8.80 -14.17 0.26
C ASP A 223 -9.97 -14.21 -0.72
N GLN A 224 -10.28 -13.09 -1.38
CA GLN A 224 -11.36 -12.99 -2.36
C GLN A 224 -10.82 -13.00 -3.79
N TYR A 225 -10.10 -11.97 -4.26
CA TYR A 225 -9.70 -11.86 -5.67
C TYR A 225 -8.65 -12.90 -6.09
N LEU A 226 -7.51 -12.99 -5.39
CA LEU A 226 -6.47 -13.97 -5.75
C LEU A 226 -6.92 -15.42 -5.55
N ARG A 227 -7.83 -15.68 -4.61
CA ARG A 227 -8.44 -17.02 -4.42
C ARG A 227 -9.45 -17.35 -5.52
N ALA A 228 -10.29 -16.39 -5.91
CA ALA A 228 -11.22 -16.56 -7.02
C ALA A 228 -10.46 -16.75 -8.34
N GLU A 229 -9.36 -16.05 -8.55
CA GLU A 229 -8.48 -16.22 -9.70
C GLU A 229 -7.88 -17.62 -9.74
N GLU A 230 -7.33 -18.12 -8.64
CA GLU A 230 -6.80 -19.50 -8.57
C GLU A 230 -7.88 -20.54 -8.84
N THR A 231 -9.09 -20.33 -8.32
CA THR A 231 -10.23 -21.21 -8.56
C THR A 231 -10.62 -21.23 -10.03
N ALA A 232 -10.71 -20.04 -10.66
CA ALA A 232 -11.03 -19.91 -12.07
C ALA A 232 -9.93 -20.51 -12.97
N LEU A 233 -8.66 -20.33 -12.61
CA LEU A 233 -7.51 -20.96 -13.28
C LEU A 233 -7.60 -22.48 -13.21
N ASN A 234 -7.86 -23.04 -12.03
CA ASN A 234 -7.99 -24.49 -11.86
C ASN A 234 -9.13 -25.06 -12.71
N GLN A 235 -10.29 -24.38 -12.67
CA GLN A 235 -11.45 -24.79 -13.47
C GLN A 235 -11.14 -24.74 -14.98
N TYR A 236 -10.49 -23.67 -15.43
CA TYR A 236 -10.07 -23.52 -16.82
C TYR A 236 -9.20 -24.69 -17.31
N TYR A 237 -8.21 -25.12 -16.53
CA TYR A 237 -7.34 -26.24 -16.92
C TYR A 237 -8.06 -27.59 -16.87
N ILE A 238 -8.92 -27.82 -15.88
CA ILE A 238 -9.76 -29.03 -15.79
C ILE A 238 -10.66 -29.14 -17.04
N ASP A 239 -11.35 -28.05 -17.38
CA ASP A 239 -12.27 -28.01 -18.52
C ASP A 239 -11.52 -28.17 -19.85
N TYR A 240 -10.36 -27.52 -19.97
CA TYR A 240 -9.54 -27.59 -21.18
C TYR A 240 -8.98 -29.01 -21.42
N ILE A 241 -8.47 -29.68 -20.38
CA ILE A 241 -7.97 -31.06 -20.49
C ILE A 241 -9.11 -32.03 -20.79
N SER A 242 -10.27 -31.85 -20.15
CA SER A 242 -11.46 -32.68 -20.38
C SER A 242 -11.94 -32.56 -21.83
N ASP A 243 -12.02 -31.34 -22.39
CA ASP A 243 -12.41 -31.13 -23.79
C ASP A 243 -11.43 -31.78 -24.79
N ILE A 244 -10.11 -31.70 -24.54
CA ILE A 244 -9.14 -32.39 -25.41
C ILE A 244 -9.30 -33.91 -25.33
N ALA A 245 -9.51 -34.45 -24.13
CA ALA A 245 -9.72 -35.88 -23.94
C ALA A 245 -11.00 -36.36 -24.65
N ASP A 246 -12.10 -35.63 -24.50
CA ASP A 246 -13.40 -35.97 -25.10
C ASP A 246 -13.37 -35.92 -26.63
N ARG A 247 -12.73 -34.91 -27.24
CA ARG A 247 -12.60 -34.82 -28.70
C ARG A 247 -11.78 -35.96 -29.28
N LYS A 248 -10.72 -36.38 -28.60
CA LYS A 248 -9.89 -37.52 -29.03
C LYS A 248 -10.62 -38.85 -28.94
N LEU A 249 -11.51 -39.00 -27.95
CA LEU A 249 -12.40 -40.16 -27.86
C LEU A 249 -13.41 -40.21 -29.02
N LEU A 250 -13.90 -39.05 -29.46
CA LEU A 250 -14.84 -38.94 -30.59
C LEU A 250 -14.18 -39.18 -31.97
N ASP A 251 -12.91 -38.82 -32.14
CA ASP A 251 -12.20 -38.95 -33.42
C ASP A 251 -11.71 -40.38 -33.75
N ASN A 252 -12.00 -41.39 -32.91
CA ASN A 252 -11.56 -42.79 -33.07
C ASN A 252 -10.04 -42.97 -33.30
N SER A 253 -9.25 -41.92 -33.07
CA SER A 253 -7.81 -41.94 -33.22
C SER A 253 -7.21 -42.39 -31.88
N SER A 254 -6.63 -43.58 -31.87
CA SER A 254 -6.03 -44.21 -30.67
C SER A 254 -4.79 -43.48 -30.12
N SER A 255 -4.57 -42.21 -30.49
CA SER A 255 -3.52 -41.41 -29.90
C SER A 255 -4.01 -40.95 -28.53
N LEU A 256 -3.51 -41.61 -27.48
CA LEU A 256 -3.44 -41.03 -26.14
C LEU A 256 -2.98 -39.56 -26.29
N LEU A 257 -3.55 -38.65 -25.49
CA LEU A 257 -2.93 -37.34 -25.27
C LEU A 257 -1.42 -37.55 -25.15
N SER A 258 -0.63 -36.95 -26.06
CA SER A 258 0.81 -37.18 -25.99
C SER A 258 1.25 -36.70 -24.62
N ILE A 259 2.08 -37.49 -23.95
CA ILE A 259 2.61 -37.16 -22.62
C ILE A 259 3.19 -35.73 -22.65
N ASP A 260 3.85 -35.35 -23.74
CA ASP A 260 4.37 -34.00 -23.98
C ASP A 260 3.28 -32.89 -23.94
N THR A 261 2.08 -33.15 -24.47
CA THR A 261 0.96 -32.19 -24.43
C THR A 261 0.49 -31.99 -22.99
N VAL A 262 0.32 -33.09 -22.24
CA VAL A 262 -0.12 -33.05 -20.85
C VAL A 262 0.90 -32.34 -19.98
N LEU A 263 2.19 -32.71 -20.10
CA LEU A 263 3.29 -32.08 -19.38
C LEU A 263 3.38 -30.58 -19.69
N SER A 264 3.24 -30.19 -20.96
CA SER A 264 3.28 -28.76 -21.32
C SER A 264 2.11 -27.95 -20.74
N LEU A 265 0.94 -28.56 -20.56
CA LEU A 265 -0.22 -27.91 -19.94
C LEU A 265 -0.06 -27.82 -18.43
N GLU A 266 0.47 -28.87 -17.81
CA GLU A 266 0.82 -28.88 -16.39
C GLU A 266 1.87 -27.82 -16.06
N ASP A 267 2.93 -27.68 -16.87
CA ASP A 267 3.96 -26.64 -16.70
C ASP A 267 3.36 -25.23 -16.78
N ARG A 268 2.46 -24.98 -17.75
CA ARG A 268 1.78 -23.69 -17.87
C ARG A 268 0.84 -23.43 -16.70
N TRP A 269 0.11 -24.45 -16.24
CA TRP A 269 -0.77 -24.35 -15.08
C TRP A 269 0.00 -24.01 -13.81
N ASN A 270 1.09 -24.73 -13.55
CA ASN A 270 1.97 -24.51 -12.41
C ASN A 270 2.62 -23.14 -12.48
N SER A 271 3.08 -22.71 -13.66
CA SER A 271 3.61 -21.35 -13.85
C SER A 271 2.59 -20.26 -13.51
N GLU A 272 1.31 -20.41 -13.92
CA GLU A 272 0.28 -19.42 -13.58
C GLU A 272 -0.09 -19.45 -12.09
N LYS A 273 -0.12 -20.63 -11.47
CA LYS A 273 -0.28 -20.77 -10.01
C LYS A 273 0.84 -20.08 -9.26
N ASP A 274 2.09 -20.27 -9.67
CA ASP A 274 3.25 -19.63 -9.04
C ASP A 274 3.16 -18.10 -9.11
N LYS A 275 2.64 -17.54 -10.21
CA LYS A 275 2.37 -16.09 -10.31
C LYS A 275 1.30 -15.63 -9.32
N ILE A 276 0.25 -16.43 -9.07
CA ILE A 276 -0.75 -16.12 -8.04
C ILE A 276 -0.11 -16.17 -6.64
N GLN A 277 0.71 -17.18 -6.34
CA GLN A 277 1.38 -17.29 -5.04
C GLN A 277 2.35 -16.13 -4.77
N GLN A 278 3.06 -15.67 -5.80
CA GLN A 278 3.94 -14.50 -5.66
C GLN A 278 3.18 -13.21 -5.38
N ARG A 279 1.99 -13.04 -5.97
CA ARG A 279 1.09 -11.93 -5.66
C ARG A 279 0.50 -12.01 -4.25
N ARG A 280 0.21 -13.21 -3.75
CA ARG A 280 -0.14 -13.42 -2.33
C ARG A 280 1.00 -13.02 -1.42
N GLN A 281 2.23 -13.43 -1.74
CA GLN A 281 3.41 -13.05 -0.97
C GLN A 281 3.61 -11.54 -0.96
N LEU A 282 3.45 -10.86 -2.10
CA LEU A 282 3.48 -9.39 -2.17
C LEU A 282 2.46 -8.75 -1.22
N GLY A 283 1.23 -9.27 -1.16
CA GLY A 283 0.21 -8.81 -0.22
C GLY A 283 0.61 -9.03 1.25
N GLN A 284 1.22 -10.17 1.58
CA GLN A 284 1.72 -10.47 2.93
C GLN A 284 2.91 -9.57 3.30
N ASP A 285 3.86 -9.36 2.40
CA ASP A 285 5.01 -8.48 2.63
C ASP A 285 4.56 -7.04 2.89
N TYR A 286 3.46 -6.60 2.25
CA TYR A 286 2.89 -5.28 2.55
C TYR A 286 2.21 -5.23 3.93
N ILE A 287 1.48 -6.28 4.33
CA ILE A 287 0.93 -6.39 5.68
C ILE A 287 2.05 -6.35 6.73
N GLU A 288 3.15 -7.07 6.51
CA GLU A 288 4.32 -7.04 7.40
C GLU A 288 4.95 -5.65 7.48
N LEU A 289 5.06 -4.94 6.35
CA LEU A 289 5.54 -3.55 6.32
C LEU A 289 4.66 -2.62 7.17
N LEU A 290 3.33 -2.72 7.04
CA LEU A 290 2.38 -1.93 7.84
C LEU A 290 2.53 -2.21 9.34
N GLN A 291 2.59 -3.48 9.73
CA GLN A 291 2.78 -3.90 11.11
C GLN A 291 4.11 -3.40 11.69
N GLN A 292 5.17 -3.44 10.90
CA GLN A 292 6.50 -2.98 11.30
C GLN A 292 6.55 -1.45 11.45
N ILE A 293 5.87 -0.70 10.58
CA ILE A 293 5.71 0.76 10.72
C ILE A 293 4.93 1.09 12.01
N VAL A 294 3.80 0.44 12.25
CA VAL A 294 2.98 0.65 13.46
C VAL A 294 3.77 0.30 14.73
N SER A 295 4.51 -0.81 14.73
CA SER A 295 5.33 -1.24 15.87
C SER A 295 6.44 -0.23 16.19
N SER A 296 7.18 0.23 15.17
CA SER A 296 8.21 1.25 15.33
C SER A 296 7.61 2.57 15.84
N HIS A 297 6.44 2.96 15.31
CA HIS A 297 5.75 4.17 15.72
C HIS A 297 5.27 4.10 17.19
N GLN A 298 4.67 2.97 17.59
CA GLN A 298 4.28 2.71 18.98
C GLN A 298 5.47 2.84 19.93
N ARG A 299 6.61 2.26 19.55
CA ARG A 299 7.82 2.35 20.38
C ARG A 299 8.29 3.80 20.56
N LEU A 300 8.26 4.61 19.50
CA LEU A 300 8.57 6.04 19.59
C LEU A 300 7.55 6.78 20.45
N ALA A 301 6.25 6.48 20.29
CA ALA A 301 5.19 7.09 21.08
C ALA A 301 5.35 6.80 22.58
N ASP A 302 5.72 5.59 22.97
CA ASP A 302 5.94 5.22 24.37
C ASP A 302 7.14 5.96 24.98
N ILE A 303 8.23 6.10 24.23
CA ILE A 303 9.41 6.87 24.66
C ILE A 303 9.02 8.33 24.92
N TYR A 304 8.32 8.96 23.98
CA TYR A 304 7.93 10.36 24.11
C TYR A 304 6.88 10.60 25.21
N LYS A 305 5.91 9.70 25.40
CA LYS A 305 4.95 9.78 26.52
C LYS A 305 5.61 9.74 27.89
N ASN A 306 6.75 9.06 27.99
CA ASN A 306 7.56 9.00 29.22
C ASN A 306 8.49 10.20 29.39
N GLY A 307 8.41 11.22 28.52
CA GLY A 307 9.28 12.40 28.55
C GLY A 307 10.73 12.10 28.16
N GLN A 308 10.98 10.94 27.55
CA GLN A 308 12.31 10.49 27.15
C GLN A 308 12.59 10.84 25.68
N LYS A 309 13.88 10.84 25.31
CA LYS A 309 14.32 10.92 23.92
C LYS A 309 14.82 9.54 23.48
N PRO A 310 14.49 9.09 22.26
CA PRO A 310 14.93 7.77 21.80
C PRO A 310 16.46 7.74 21.67
N SER A 311 17.08 6.66 22.14
CA SER A 311 18.51 6.49 21.99
C SER A 311 18.88 6.22 20.52
N GLN A 312 20.13 6.56 20.14
CA GLN A 312 20.61 6.27 18.77
C GLN A 312 20.55 4.78 18.42
N LYS A 313 20.72 3.90 19.42
CA LYS A 313 20.62 2.45 19.25
C LYS A 313 19.19 2.02 18.93
N GLU A 314 18.21 2.52 19.68
CA GLU A 314 16.78 2.20 19.45
C GLU A 314 16.33 2.71 18.08
N VAL A 315 16.68 3.95 17.71
CA VAL A 315 16.35 4.50 16.39
C VAL A 315 16.99 3.65 15.29
N LYS A 316 18.25 3.22 15.46
CA LYS A 316 18.91 2.34 14.50
C LYS A 316 18.17 1.01 14.35
N GLU A 317 17.83 0.35 15.46
CA GLU A 317 17.15 -0.95 15.42
C GLU A 317 15.77 -0.88 14.77
N MET A 318 14.99 0.17 15.05
CA MET A 318 13.69 0.39 14.40
C MET A 318 13.85 0.65 12.91
N MET A 319 14.84 1.45 12.53
CA MET A 319 15.12 1.75 11.13
C MET A 319 15.58 0.52 10.35
N ASP A 320 16.51 -0.27 10.89
CA ASP A 320 17.01 -1.47 10.24
C ASP A 320 15.86 -2.48 9.99
N LYS A 321 14.92 -2.59 10.94
CA LYS A 321 13.71 -3.43 10.77
C LYS A 321 12.76 -2.88 9.71
N ASN A 322 12.47 -1.58 9.73
CA ASN A 322 11.60 -0.94 8.74
C ASN A 322 12.19 -1.04 7.33
N THR A 323 13.51 -0.83 7.18
CA THR A 323 14.23 -0.97 5.91
C THR A 323 14.13 -2.39 5.39
N LYS A 324 14.40 -3.39 6.23
CA LYS A 324 14.29 -4.80 5.83
C LYS A 324 12.87 -5.17 5.36
N ALA A 325 11.85 -4.74 6.09
CA ALA A 325 10.45 -4.99 5.70
C ALA A 325 10.13 -4.33 4.35
N LEU A 326 10.61 -3.10 4.12
CA LEU A 326 10.42 -2.45 2.83
C LEU A 326 11.19 -3.13 1.70
N GLU A 327 12.44 -3.53 1.91
CA GLU A 327 13.23 -4.23 0.90
C GLU A 327 12.56 -5.53 0.45
N ASN A 328 11.97 -6.27 1.39
CA ASN A 328 11.16 -7.46 1.08
C ASN A 328 9.96 -7.09 0.19
N PHE A 329 9.18 -6.08 0.60
CA PHE A 329 8.03 -5.60 -0.16
C PHE A 329 8.40 -5.14 -1.57
N VAL A 330 9.44 -4.31 -1.72
CA VAL A 330 9.91 -3.79 -3.01
C VAL A 330 10.35 -4.94 -3.91
N LYS A 331 11.15 -5.88 -3.39
CA LYS A 331 11.63 -7.04 -4.16
C LYS A 331 10.47 -7.90 -4.66
N SER A 332 9.46 -8.14 -3.83
CA SER A 332 8.26 -8.88 -4.25
C SER A 332 7.44 -8.11 -5.28
N SER A 333 7.36 -6.78 -5.15
CA SER A 333 6.63 -5.90 -6.08
C SER A 333 7.30 -5.86 -7.46
N GLU A 334 8.63 -5.74 -7.51
CA GLU A 334 9.40 -5.80 -8.75
C GLU A 334 9.20 -7.14 -9.46
N LYS A 335 9.24 -8.25 -8.70
CA LYS A 335 9.00 -9.60 -9.24
C LYS A 335 7.61 -9.74 -9.89
N VAL A 336 6.57 -9.16 -9.28
CA VAL A 336 5.20 -9.15 -9.84
C VAL A 336 5.09 -8.20 -11.04
N THR A 337 5.77 -7.06 -11.00
CA THR A 337 5.75 -6.08 -12.11
C THR A 337 6.38 -6.64 -13.38
N ASP A 338 7.54 -7.31 -13.25
CA ASP A 338 8.23 -7.97 -14.36
C ASP A 338 7.37 -9.07 -15.02
N GLN A 339 6.45 -9.68 -14.27
CA GLN A 339 5.53 -10.68 -14.79
C GLN A 339 4.36 -10.08 -15.54
N ASN A 340 3.88 -8.91 -15.11
CA ASN A 340 2.76 -8.24 -15.78
C ASN A 340 3.18 -7.58 -17.10
N GLN A 341 4.48 -7.41 -17.36
CA GLN A 341 5.03 -6.86 -18.61
C GLN A 341 5.37 -7.93 -19.68
N LYS A 342 5.35 -9.22 -19.33
CA LYS A 342 5.65 -10.35 -20.23
C LYS A 342 4.40 -11.06 -20.69
#